data_AF-A0A8S9GXI1-F1
#
_entry.id   AF-A0A8S9GXI1-F1
#
_cell.length_a   1.000
_cell.length_b   1.000
_cell.length_c   1.000
_cell.angle_alpha   90.00
_cell.angle_beta   90.00
_cell.angle_gamma   90.00
#
_symmetry.space_group_name_H-M   'P 1'
#
loop_
_entity.id
_entity.type
_entity.pdbx_description
1 polymer ?
#
loop_
_entity_poly.entity_id
_entity_poly.type
_entity_poly.pdbx_seq_one_letter_code
_entity_poly.pdbx_strand_id
1 'polypeptide(L)'
;MSKNDSPAMTKKDSTVKKRGAATKKKKYTVKKKKRDTAKKSEVMTKKRKLDGGVHGESSALVSLLEKNLKLAKPFKSKKKSGVDPSKKKQSAAWSRHKMISSLSQNSTYWVLKVIDSRRFSETELEMVLDVFRWVLVGYFDSKKSQIKVYFLEEVFRRRVWIVRKLFGFLVEKRVNPKVDFRRVKALGLVSEGLRSLVSVSKETREESKKRMKSHMGKLSCLVKELVENVHEKQVRRAKVRKFCGRVFKIVSSLRLTKSFLKGLGPDGQRGCETALGDLFLNLKNTED
;
A
#
# COMPACT_ATOMS: atom_id res chain seq x y z
N MET A 1 40.19 52.37 -44.62
CA MET A 1 40.65 53.76 -44.45
C MET A 1 39.43 54.66 -44.39
N SER A 2 39.40 55.56 -43.39
CA SER A 2 38.62 56.81 -43.30
C SER A 2 37.07 56.71 -43.29
N LYS A 3 36.36 57.24 -42.27
CA LYS A 3 36.13 58.67 -41.95
C LYS A 3 35.60 59.41 -43.19
N ASN A 4 34.62 60.28 -43.18
CA ASN A 4 33.77 60.93 -42.17
C ASN A 4 32.72 61.70 -43.02
N ASP A 5 31.93 62.55 -42.35
CA ASP A 5 31.37 63.81 -42.90
C ASP A 5 29.91 63.80 -43.40
N SER A 6 29.01 64.07 -42.43
CA SER A 6 27.91 65.04 -42.59
C SER A 6 28.51 66.43 -42.89
N PRO A 7 27.87 67.38 -43.61
CA PRO A 7 26.73 68.15 -43.04
C PRO A 7 25.76 68.78 -44.07
N ALA A 8 24.61 69.28 -43.61
CA ALA A 8 24.08 70.61 -43.99
C ALA A 8 22.72 70.89 -43.34
N MET A 9 22.65 72.02 -42.65
CA MET A 9 21.46 72.67 -42.11
C MET A 9 20.87 73.69 -43.11
N THR A 10 19.68 74.19 -42.77
CA THR A 10 18.95 75.43 -43.19
C THR A 10 17.62 75.12 -43.89
N LYS A 11 16.49 75.80 -43.65
CA LYS A 11 16.09 77.01 -42.91
C LYS A 11 14.55 77.02 -42.81
N LYS A 12 14.00 77.63 -41.74
CA LYS A 12 12.84 78.57 -41.65
C LYS A 12 11.54 78.30 -42.45
N ASP A 13 10.33 78.65 -42.06
CA ASP A 13 9.72 79.38 -40.93
C ASP A 13 8.19 79.11 -41.03
N SER A 14 7.47 79.33 -39.93
CA SER A 14 6.17 80.04 -39.85
C SER A 14 5.15 79.42 -38.88
N THR A 15 4.86 80.25 -37.89
CA THR A 15 3.86 80.22 -36.82
C THR A 15 2.42 80.21 -37.32
N VAL A 16 1.53 79.43 -36.69
CA VAL A 16 0.22 79.90 -36.18
C VAL A 16 -0.18 79.13 -34.92
N LYS A 17 -0.55 79.88 -33.89
CA LYS A 17 -1.02 79.49 -32.56
C LYS A 17 -2.53 79.16 -32.61
N LYS A 18 -2.98 78.02 -32.06
CA LYS A 18 -4.33 77.90 -31.47
C LYS A 18 -4.35 76.91 -30.30
N ARG A 19 -4.83 77.40 -29.17
CA ARG A 19 -4.95 76.75 -27.85
C ARG A 19 -6.09 75.71 -27.85
N GLY A 20 -5.99 74.65 -27.03
CA GLY A 20 -7.18 73.92 -26.56
C GLY A 20 -7.00 72.45 -26.13
N ALA A 21 -6.65 72.26 -24.86
CA ALA A 21 -7.09 71.21 -23.92
C ALA A 21 -6.88 69.70 -24.18
N ALA A 22 -6.36 69.05 -23.14
CA ALA A 22 -5.98 67.65 -23.04
C ALA A 22 -7.08 66.72 -22.48
N THR A 23 -6.74 65.42 -22.50
CA THR A 23 -7.12 64.35 -21.54
C THR A 23 -8.56 63.77 -21.51
N LYS A 24 -8.90 62.86 -22.44
CA LYS A 24 -9.89 61.76 -22.20
C LYS A 24 -9.68 60.48 -23.06
N LYS A 25 -8.56 59.75 -22.95
CA LYS A 25 -8.42 58.41 -23.57
C LYS A 25 -7.68 57.33 -22.74
N LYS A 26 -7.57 57.50 -21.41
CA LYS A 26 -6.84 56.56 -20.52
C LYS A 26 -7.65 56.00 -19.34
N LYS A 27 -8.98 55.83 -19.49
CA LYS A 27 -9.85 55.34 -18.38
C LYS A 27 -10.62 54.03 -18.64
N TYR A 28 -10.53 53.44 -19.84
CA TYR A 28 -11.29 52.23 -20.18
C TYR A 28 -10.48 50.93 -20.31
N THR A 29 -9.14 50.97 -20.30
CA THR A 29 -8.30 49.75 -20.36
C THR A 29 -7.77 49.27 -19.01
N VAL A 30 -7.84 50.08 -17.94
CA VAL A 30 -7.36 49.69 -16.59
C VAL A 30 -8.43 48.97 -15.75
N LYS A 31 -9.72 49.14 -16.04
CA LYS A 31 -10.81 48.49 -15.27
C LYS A 31 -11.07 47.02 -15.65
N LYS A 32 -10.71 46.58 -16.87
CA LYS A 32 -10.88 45.17 -17.27
C LYS A 32 -9.79 44.28 -16.67
N LYS A 33 -8.53 44.74 -16.71
CA LYS A 33 -7.38 43.99 -16.14
C LYS A 33 -7.47 43.82 -14.62
N LYS A 34 -8.10 44.75 -13.88
CA LYS A 34 -8.23 44.67 -12.40
C LYS A 34 -9.38 43.75 -11.92
N ARG A 35 -10.40 43.48 -12.76
CA ARG A 35 -11.49 42.52 -12.43
C ARG A 35 -11.05 41.07 -12.63
N ASP A 36 -10.17 40.81 -13.59
CA ASP A 36 -9.70 39.45 -13.87
C ASP A 36 -8.66 38.97 -12.83
N THR A 37 -7.81 39.86 -12.29
CA THR A 37 -6.90 39.50 -11.19
C THR A 37 -7.63 39.28 -9.87
N ALA A 38 -8.70 40.06 -9.59
CA ALA A 38 -9.51 39.91 -8.38
C ALA A 38 -10.36 38.62 -8.41
N LYS A 39 -10.94 38.25 -9.56
CA LYS A 39 -11.62 36.96 -9.73
C LYS A 39 -10.64 35.77 -9.66
N LYS A 40 -9.42 35.92 -10.16
CA LYS A 40 -8.40 34.85 -10.10
C LYS A 40 -7.86 34.64 -8.68
N SER A 41 -7.75 35.72 -7.88
CA SER A 41 -7.39 35.61 -6.45
C SER A 41 -8.53 35.08 -5.60
N GLU A 42 -9.79 35.44 -5.88
CA GLU A 42 -10.94 34.92 -5.13
C GLU A 42 -11.20 33.43 -5.41
N VAL A 43 -10.96 32.98 -6.66
CA VAL A 43 -10.98 31.55 -7.02
C VAL A 43 -9.80 30.80 -6.40
N MET A 44 -8.61 31.40 -6.27
CA MET A 44 -7.48 30.78 -5.54
C MET A 44 -7.72 30.69 -4.03
N THR A 45 -8.35 31.69 -3.41
CA THR A 45 -8.63 31.67 -1.96
C THR A 45 -9.83 30.78 -1.62
N LYS A 46 -10.81 30.62 -2.53
CA LYS A 46 -11.92 29.67 -2.36
C LYS A 46 -11.52 28.22 -2.64
N LYS A 47 -10.51 27.99 -3.49
CA LYS A 47 -9.92 26.65 -3.70
C LYS A 47 -9.02 26.20 -2.55
N ARG A 48 -8.33 27.12 -1.85
CA ARG A 48 -7.51 26.79 -0.65
C ARG A 48 -8.31 26.52 0.63
N LYS A 49 -9.57 26.95 0.72
CA LYS A 49 -10.44 26.62 1.88
C LYS A 49 -11.07 25.23 1.81
N LEU A 50 -10.96 24.52 0.68
CA LEU A 50 -11.43 23.13 0.54
C LEU A 50 -10.35 22.09 0.86
N ASP A 51 -9.06 22.43 0.82
CA ASP A 51 -7.97 21.49 1.12
C ASP A 51 -7.48 21.53 2.59
N GLY A 52 -7.77 22.61 3.33
CA GLY A 52 -7.33 22.76 4.73
C GLY A 52 -8.06 21.86 5.73
N GLY A 53 -9.28 21.40 5.41
CA GLY A 53 -10.05 20.46 6.24
C GLY A 53 -9.75 18.98 5.91
N VAL A 54 -9.29 18.70 4.70
CA VAL A 54 -9.10 17.32 4.19
C VAL A 54 -7.94 16.62 4.88
N HIS A 55 -6.85 17.35 5.17
CA HIS A 55 -5.68 16.78 5.85
C HIS A 55 -5.98 16.35 7.30
N GLY A 56 -6.86 17.08 7.99
CA GLY A 56 -7.33 16.73 9.34
C GLY A 56 -8.22 15.50 9.36
N GLU A 57 -9.12 15.37 8.37
CA GLU A 57 -10.03 14.23 8.23
C GLU A 57 -9.29 12.93 7.84
N SER A 58 -8.31 13.00 6.95
CA SER A 58 -7.48 11.85 6.59
C SER A 58 -6.65 11.36 7.78
N SER A 59 -6.05 12.28 8.54
CA SER A 59 -5.34 11.95 9.79
C SER A 59 -6.28 11.29 10.82
N ALA A 60 -7.51 11.79 10.95
CA ALA A 60 -8.52 11.20 11.83
C ALA A 60 -8.92 9.78 11.38
N LEU A 61 -9.10 9.54 10.08
CA LEU A 61 -9.43 8.21 9.55
C LEU A 61 -8.27 7.23 9.73
N VAL A 62 -7.02 7.66 9.53
CA VAL A 62 -5.82 6.84 9.79
C VAL A 62 -5.70 6.50 11.27
N SER A 63 -5.88 7.48 12.17
CA SER A 63 -5.88 7.25 13.62
C SER A 63 -7.01 6.29 14.04
N LEU A 64 -8.20 6.43 13.45
CA LEU A 64 -9.32 5.54 13.71
C LEU A 64 -9.03 4.12 13.21
N LEU A 65 -8.42 3.97 12.04
CA LEU A 65 -7.98 2.67 11.53
C LEU A 65 -6.99 2.01 12.48
N GLU A 66 -5.98 2.75 12.94
CA GLU A 66 -4.98 2.26 13.88
C GLU A 66 -5.62 1.78 15.20
N LYS A 67 -6.53 2.59 15.76
CA LYS A 67 -7.29 2.24 16.99
C LYS A 67 -8.11 0.97 16.78
N ASN A 68 -8.84 0.85 15.67
CA ASN A 68 -9.62 -0.35 15.37
C ASN A 68 -8.74 -1.59 15.21
N LEU A 69 -7.59 -1.49 14.53
CA LEU A 69 -6.66 -2.61 14.39
C LEU A 69 -6.03 -3.02 15.74
N LYS A 70 -5.79 -2.06 16.64
CA LYS A 70 -5.37 -2.35 18.02
C LYS A 70 -6.44 -3.10 18.81
N LEU A 71 -7.72 -2.75 18.63
CA LEU A 71 -8.87 -3.34 19.33
C LEU A 71 -9.40 -4.64 18.72
N ALA A 72 -9.12 -4.92 17.45
CA ALA A 72 -9.49 -6.15 16.75
C ALA A 72 -8.85 -7.44 17.34
N LYS A 73 -8.05 -7.30 18.41
CA LYS A 73 -7.34 -8.37 19.11
C LYS A 73 -8.29 -9.17 20.02
N PRO A 74 -8.28 -10.52 19.96
CA PRO A 74 -8.99 -11.37 20.92
C PRO A 74 -8.40 -11.25 22.34
N PHE A 75 -9.26 -11.25 23.34
CA PHE A 75 -8.89 -11.26 24.77
C PHE A 75 -8.29 -12.61 25.16
N LYS A 76 -7.33 -12.62 26.09
CA LYS A 76 -6.79 -13.86 26.67
C LYS A 76 -7.73 -14.37 27.76
N SER A 77 -8.23 -15.59 27.62
CA SER A 77 -8.73 -16.36 28.77
C SER A 77 -7.52 -16.89 29.56
N LYS A 78 -7.31 -16.43 30.81
CA LYS A 78 -6.59 -17.28 31.77
C LYS A 78 -7.56 -18.42 32.10
N LYS A 79 -7.34 -19.63 31.59
CA LYS A 79 -8.02 -20.82 32.12
C LYS A 79 -7.52 -21.01 33.55
N LYS A 80 -8.31 -20.60 34.55
CA LYS A 80 -8.22 -21.15 35.90
C LYS A 80 -9.44 -22.03 36.10
N SER A 81 -9.20 -23.32 36.28
CA SER A 81 -10.17 -24.28 36.84
C SER A 81 -10.60 -23.79 38.23
N GLY A 82 -11.87 -24.03 38.57
CA GLY A 82 -12.50 -23.60 39.84
C GLY A 82 -13.81 -22.86 39.59
N VAL A 83 -14.93 -23.44 39.97
CA VAL A 83 -16.28 -22.85 39.88
C VAL A 83 -16.41 -21.79 40.97
N ASP A 84 -16.34 -20.52 40.58
CA ASP A 84 -16.42 -19.37 41.48
C ASP A 84 -17.29 -18.27 40.83
N PRO A 85 -18.00 -17.40 41.58
CA PRO A 85 -18.88 -16.34 41.05
C PRO A 85 -18.17 -15.35 40.10
N SER A 86 -16.83 -15.33 40.13
CA SER A 86 -15.98 -14.60 39.18
C SER A 86 -16.21 -15.02 37.72
N LYS A 87 -16.74 -16.22 37.46
CA LYS A 87 -17.05 -16.75 36.12
C LYS A 87 -18.16 -15.97 35.39
N LYS A 88 -19.19 -15.47 36.10
CA LYS A 88 -20.31 -14.73 35.47
C LYS A 88 -19.90 -13.30 35.07
N LYS A 89 -19.14 -12.61 35.94
CA LYS A 89 -18.53 -11.29 35.62
C LYS A 89 -17.45 -11.41 34.53
N GLN A 90 -16.61 -12.46 34.57
CA GLN A 90 -15.65 -12.75 33.49
C GLN A 90 -16.35 -13.08 32.17
N SER A 91 -17.47 -13.82 32.19
CA SER A 91 -18.27 -14.11 31.00
C SER A 91 -18.87 -12.85 30.38
N ALA A 92 -19.42 -11.94 31.20
CA ALA A 92 -19.92 -10.65 30.73
C ALA A 92 -18.82 -9.72 30.19
N ALA A 93 -17.66 -9.67 30.84
CA ALA A 93 -16.50 -8.94 30.32
C ALA A 93 -15.99 -9.55 29.00
N TRP A 94 -16.04 -10.88 28.88
CA TRP A 94 -15.62 -11.60 27.68
C TRP A 94 -16.59 -11.38 26.51
N SER A 95 -17.90 -11.39 26.76
CA SER A 95 -18.91 -11.08 25.74
C SER A 95 -18.77 -9.64 25.25
N ARG A 96 -18.55 -8.68 26.17
CA ARG A 96 -18.24 -7.28 25.83
C ARG A 96 -16.97 -7.17 24.99
N HIS A 97 -15.89 -7.85 25.37
CA HIS A 97 -14.66 -7.81 24.58
C HIS A 97 -14.82 -8.45 23.20
N LYS A 98 -15.56 -9.56 23.10
CA LYS A 98 -15.87 -10.19 21.82
C LYS A 98 -16.65 -9.23 20.93
N MET A 99 -17.64 -8.54 21.49
CA MET A 99 -18.42 -7.50 20.81
C MET A 99 -17.54 -6.33 20.34
N ILE A 100 -16.66 -5.82 21.21
CA ILE A 100 -15.70 -4.76 20.86
C ILE A 100 -14.79 -5.23 19.73
N SER A 101 -14.23 -6.44 19.82
CA SER A 101 -13.36 -7.00 18.79
C SER A 101 -14.08 -7.15 17.44
N SER A 102 -15.31 -7.67 17.43
CA SER A 102 -16.10 -7.77 16.20
C SER A 102 -16.49 -6.40 15.63
N LEU A 103 -16.85 -5.46 16.51
CA LEU A 103 -17.16 -4.09 16.10
C LEU A 103 -15.94 -3.44 15.48
N SER A 104 -14.76 -3.54 16.11
CA SER A 104 -13.51 -3.00 15.57
C SER A 104 -13.13 -3.63 14.23
N GLN A 105 -13.31 -4.94 14.04
CA GLN A 105 -13.07 -5.59 12.74
C GLN A 105 -14.01 -5.05 11.66
N ASN A 106 -15.30 -4.92 11.97
CA ASN A 106 -16.29 -4.35 11.04
C ASN A 106 -15.99 -2.88 10.73
N SER A 107 -15.65 -2.10 11.76
CA SER A 107 -15.23 -0.70 11.61
C SER A 107 -13.98 -0.57 10.77
N THR A 108 -13.00 -1.48 10.87
CA THR A 108 -11.85 -1.51 9.95
C THR A 108 -12.32 -1.61 8.50
N TYR A 109 -13.24 -2.53 8.18
CA TYR A 109 -13.74 -2.68 6.82
C TYR A 109 -14.46 -1.42 6.31
N TRP A 110 -15.26 -0.78 7.15
CA TRP A 110 -15.97 0.46 6.81
C TRP A 110 -15.01 1.63 6.63
N VAL A 111 -14.05 1.83 7.54
CA VAL A 111 -13.03 2.88 7.41
C VAL A 111 -12.25 2.72 6.11
N LEU A 112 -11.83 1.50 5.78
CA LEU A 112 -11.16 1.23 4.50
C LEU A 112 -12.07 1.44 3.30
N LYS A 113 -13.39 1.23 3.42
CA LYS A 113 -14.35 1.56 2.36
C LYS A 113 -14.45 3.08 2.15
N VAL A 114 -14.46 3.85 3.23
CA VAL A 114 -14.47 5.31 3.18
C VAL A 114 -13.18 5.82 2.55
N ILE A 115 -12.03 5.29 2.97
CA ILE A 115 -10.72 5.60 2.39
C ILE A 115 -10.72 5.33 0.88
N ASP A 116 -11.22 4.19 0.41
CA ASP A 116 -11.28 3.89 -1.03
C ASP A 116 -12.18 4.86 -1.81
N SER A 117 -13.29 5.30 -1.19
CA SER A 117 -14.26 6.19 -1.84
C SER A 117 -13.80 7.64 -1.89
N ARG A 118 -12.97 8.04 -0.92
CA ARG A 118 -12.37 9.37 -0.85
C ARG A 118 -11.08 9.30 -1.63
N ARG A 119 -10.85 10.22 -2.56
CA ARG A 119 -9.66 10.21 -3.42
C ARG A 119 -8.41 10.62 -2.65
N PHE A 120 -7.96 9.76 -1.73
CA PHE A 120 -6.75 9.95 -0.93
C PHE A 120 -5.56 10.11 -1.87
N SER A 121 -4.70 11.08 -1.54
CA SER A 121 -3.40 11.27 -2.17
C SER A 121 -2.46 10.10 -1.83
N GLU A 122 -1.38 9.95 -2.62
CA GLU A 122 -0.42 8.85 -2.40
C GLU A 122 0.22 8.93 -1.00
N THR A 123 0.46 10.14 -0.47
CA THR A 123 0.98 10.35 0.89
C THR A 123 -0.01 9.87 1.96
N GLU A 124 -1.29 10.15 1.79
CA GLU A 124 -2.33 9.68 2.73
C GLU A 124 -2.51 8.16 2.65
N LEU A 125 -2.42 7.57 1.45
CA LEU A 125 -2.41 6.11 1.29
C LEU A 125 -1.18 5.48 1.93
N GLU A 126 -0.02 6.13 1.86
CA GLU A 126 1.20 5.65 2.51
C GLU A 126 1.06 5.63 4.04
N MET A 127 0.40 6.62 4.63
CA MET A 127 0.07 6.61 6.07
C MET A 127 -0.80 5.40 6.44
N VAL A 128 -1.76 5.02 5.59
CA VAL A 128 -2.56 3.81 5.78
C VAL A 128 -1.68 2.56 5.72
N LEU A 129 -0.76 2.50 4.75
CA LEU A 129 0.19 1.40 4.61
C LEU A 129 1.14 1.29 5.81
N ASP A 130 1.57 2.41 6.39
CA ASP A 130 2.38 2.44 7.61
C ASP A 130 1.68 1.79 8.81
N VAL A 131 0.39 2.07 8.98
CA VAL A 131 -0.41 1.42 10.02
C VAL A 131 -0.40 -0.10 9.83
N PHE A 132 -0.56 -0.59 8.60
CA PHE A 132 -0.49 -2.03 8.32
C PHE A 132 0.91 -2.61 8.52
N ARG A 133 1.96 -1.90 8.09
CA ARG A 133 3.36 -2.31 8.35
C ARG A 133 3.60 -2.48 9.84
N TRP A 134 3.19 -1.50 10.66
CA TRP A 134 3.31 -1.58 12.11
C TRP A 134 2.58 -2.78 12.71
N VAL A 135 1.33 -3.04 12.27
CA VAL A 135 0.55 -4.22 12.71
C VAL A 135 1.25 -5.53 12.33
N LEU A 136 1.79 -5.62 11.12
CA LEU A 136 2.49 -6.80 10.62
C LEU A 136 3.82 -7.02 11.35
N VAL A 137 4.61 -5.96 11.58
CA VAL A 137 5.82 -6.00 12.42
C VAL A 137 5.47 -6.58 13.79
N GLY A 138 4.43 -6.04 14.44
CA GLY A 138 3.95 -6.56 15.71
C GLY A 138 3.54 -8.04 15.64
N TYR A 139 2.89 -8.48 14.56
CA TYR A 139 2.52 -9.88 14.34
C TYR A 139 3.72 -10.82 14.19
N PHE A 140 4.72 -10.42 13.41
CA PHE A 140 5.89 -11.26 13.11
C PHE A 140 6.94 -11.26 14.22
N ASP A 141 7.07 -10.17 14.98
CA ASP A 141 8.18 -10.03 15.95
C ASP A 141 7.74 -10.32 17.39
N SER A 142 6.43 -10.30 17.69
CA SER A 142 5.93 -10.40 19.06
C SER A 142 4.98 -11.58 19.30
N LYS A 143 5.29 -12.39 20.32
CA LYS A 143 4.33 -13.32 20.94
C LYS A 143 3.08 -12.60 21.45
N LYS A 144 3.18 -11.30 21.76
CA LYS A 144 2.08 -10.51 22.31
C LYS A 144 1.03 -10.14 21.26
N SER A 145 1.35 -10.17 19.97
CA SER A 145 0.37 -9.87 18.94
C SER A 145 -0.73 -10.93 18.92
N GLN A 146 -1.93 -10.49 19.29
CA GLN A 146 -3.13 -11.34 19.32
C GLN A 146 -3.94 -11.26 18.04
N ILE A 147 -3.61 -10.33 17.12
CA ILE A 147 -4.40 -10.16 15.90
C ILE A 147 -4.47 -11.48 15.13
N LYS A 148 -5.69 -11.85 14.72
CA LYS A 148 -5.91 -13.07 13.97
C LYS A 148 -5.41 -12.87 12.55
N VAL A 149 -4.55 -13.77 12.07
CA VAL A 149 -4.03 -13.71 10.69
C VAL A 149 -5.16 -13.74 9.66
N TYR A 150 -6.19 -14.56 9.88
CA TYR A 150 -7.37 -14.65 9.01
C TYR A 150 -8.14 -13.33 8.88
N PHE A 151 -8.12 -12.48 9.92
CA PHE A 151 -8.73 -11.16 9.83
C PHE A 151 -7.93 -10.26 8.88
N LEU A 152 -6.60 -10.29 8.96
CA LEU A 152 -5.72 -9.57 8.04
C LEU A 152 -5.84 -10.10 6.60
N GLU A 153 -5.95 -11.42 6.42
CA GLU A 153 -6.21 -12.04 5.12
C GLU A 153 -7.52 -11.52 4.52
N GLU A 154 -8.58 -11.41 5.33
CA GLU A 154 -9.87 -10.89 4.89
C GLU A 154 -9.80 -9.39 4.54
N VAL A 155 -9.05 -8.59 5.31
CA VAL A 155 -8.78 -7.18 4.96
C VAL A 155 -8.12 -7.10 3.58
N PHE A 156 -7.08 -7.89 3.35
CA PHE A 156 -6.33 -7.92 2.08
C PHE A 156 -7.18 -8.40 0.91
N ARG A 157 -8.08 -9.37 1.14
CA ARG A 157 -9.03 -9.85 0.12
C ARG A 157 -10.03 -8.76 -0.28
N ARG A 158 -10.52 -7.99 0.69
CA ARG A 158 -11.47 -6.89 0.44
C ARG A 158 -10.80 -5.66 -0.17
N ARG A 159 -9.51 -5.45 0.11
CA ARG A 159 -8.73 -4.27 -0.27
C ARG A 159 -7.42 -4.68 -0.92
N VAL A 160 -7.55 -5.13 -2.16
CA VAL A 160 -6.47 -5.72 -2.97
C VAL A 160 -5.27 -4.76 -3.12
N TRP A 161 -5.51 -3.45 -3.19
CA TRP A 161 -4.44 -2.45 -3.33
C TRP A 161 -3.47 -2.44 -2.14
N ILE A 162 -3.97 -2.68 -0.92
CA ILE A 162 -3.18 -2.70 0.32
C ILE A 162 -2.16 -3.83 0.24
N VAL A 163 -2.63 -5.06 0.02
CA VAL A 163 -1.75 -6.22 -0.03
C VAL A 163 -0.79 -6.18 -1.21
N ARG A 164 -1.21 -5.60 -2.32
CA ARG A 164 -0.36 -5.40 -3.50
C ARG A 164 0.83 -4.49 -3.20
N LYS A 165 0.60 -3.37 -2.49
CA LYS A 165 1.67 -2.44 -2.07
C LYS A 165 2.54 -3.04 -0.96
N LEU A 166 1.96 -3.86 -0.08
CA LEU A 166 2.68 -4.53 1.01
C LEU A 166 3.33 -5.86 0.62
N PHE A 167 3.17 -6.34 -0.61
CA PHE A 167 3.64 -7.67 -0.99
C PHE A 167 5.15 -7.82 -0.79
N GLY A 168 5.94 -6.84 -1.25
CA GLY A 168 7.39 -6.85 -1.03
C GLY A 168 7.77 -6.96 0.44
N PHE A 169 7.09 -6.20 1.30
CA PHE A 169 7.29 -6.26 2.75
C PHE A 169 6.93 -7.63 3.33
N LEU A 170 5.81 -8.24 2.92
CA LEU A 170 5.38 -9.55 3.40
C LEU A 170 6.35 -10.67 3.03
N VAL A 171 6.93 -10.62 1.84
CA VAL A 171 7.86 -11.65 1.35
C VAL A 171 9.25 -11.47 1.97
N GLU A 172 9.65 -10.23 2.26
CA GLU A 172 10.93 -9.91 2.89
C GLU A 172 10.93 -10.12 4.41
N LYS A 173 9.78 -9.95 5.07
CA LYS A 173 9.72 -9.95 6.53
C LYS A 173 10.06 -11.35 7.06
N ARG A 174 11.28 -11.46 7.58
CA ARG A 174 11.72 -12.61 8.35
C ARG A 174 11.03 -12.60 9.71
N VAL A 175 10.73 -13.81 10.19
CA VAL A 175 10.05 -14.00 11.46
C VAL A 175 11.09 -14.23 12.54
N ASN A 176 10.85 -13.64 13.72
CA ASN A 176 11.71 -13.92 14.87
C ASN A 176 11.65 -15.44 15.17
N PRO A 177 12.80 -16.12 15.34
CA PRO A 177 12.84 -17.56 15.60
C PRO A 177 11.94 -17.99 16.78
N LYS A 178 11.81 -17.12 17.79
CA LYS A 178 10.95 -17.35 18.97
C LYS A 178 9.47 -17.52 18.63
N VAL A 179 9.03 -17.08 17.45
CA VAL A 179 7.64 -17.14 16.97
C VAL A 179 7.54 -17.69 15.54
N ASP A 180 8.49 -18.50 15.11
CA ASP A 180 8.58 -18.99 13.74
C ASP A 180 7.31 -19.71 13.23
N PHE A 181 6.54 -20.35 14.12
CA PHE A 181 5.22 -20.93 13.76
C PHE A 181 4.24 -19.90 13.15
N ARG A 182 4.41 -18.61 13.42
CA ARG A 182 3.60 -17.52 12.85
C ARG A 182 3.91 -17.31 11.37
N ARG A 183 5.13 -17.64 10.91
CA ARG A 183 5.54 -17.59 9.51
C ARG A 183 4.64 -18.46 8.65
N VAL A 184 4.49 -19.73 9.02
CA VAL A 184 3.60 -20.69 8.34
C VAL A 184 2.15 -20.22 8.35
N LYS A 185 1.71 -19.60 9.45
CA LYS A 185 0.35 -19.04 9.54
C LYS A 185 0.17 -17.84 8.62
N ALA A 186 1.20 -17.02 8.43
CA ALA A 186 1.18 -15.83 7.58
C ALA A 186 1.37 -16.12 6.09
N LEU A 187 1.67 -17.37 5.69
CA LEU A 187 1.71 -17.75 4.27
C LEU A 187 0.38 -17.48 3.56
N GLY A 188 -0.74 -17.43 4.29
CA GLY A 188 -2.02 -16.96 3.77
C GLY A 188 -1.98 -15.50 3.31
N LEU A 189 -1.34 -14.60 4.06
CA LEU A 189 -1.17 -13.19 3.68
C LEU A 189 -0.33 -13.05 2.40
N VAL A 190 0.79 -13.76 2.33
CA VAL A 190 1.65 -13.78 1.12
C VAL A 190 0.86 -14.35 -0.06
N SER A 191 0.04 -15.39 0.17
CA SER A 191 -0.81 -15.98 -0.87
C SER A 191 -1.87 -15.01 -1.41
N GLU A 192 -2.48 -14.19 -0.55
CA GLU A 192 -3.41 -13.14 -0.99
C GLU A 192 -2.67 -12.05 -1.78
N GLY A 193 -1.43 -11.72 -1.39
CA GLY A 193 -0.55 -10.85 -2.17
C GLY A 193 -0.24 -11.42 -3.55
N LEU A 194 0.17 -12.69 -3.64
CA LEU A 194 0.40 -13.37 -4.92
C LEU A 194 -0.86 -13.35 -5.82
N ARG A 195 -2.03 -13.64 -5.25
CA ARG A 195 -3.31 -13.58 -5.95
C ARG A 195 -3.58 -12.17 -6.48
N SER A 196 -3.32 -11.13 -5.67
CA SER A 196 -3.51 -9.74 -6.05
C SER A 196 -2.68 -9.31 -7.26
N LEU A 197 -1.53 -9.95 -7.50
CA LEU A 197 -0.64 -9.63 -8.62
C LEU A 197 -1.11 -10.24 -9.94
N VAL A 198 -1.89 -11.32 -9.89
CA VAL A 198 -2.40 -12.01 -11.08
C VAL A 198 -3.83 -11.58 -11.43
N SER A 199 -4.61 -11.18 -10.42
CA SER A 199 -6.03 -10.85 -10.56
C SER A 199 -6.26 -9.34 -10.58
N VAL A 200 -6.20 -8.68 -11.74
CA VAL A 200 -6.89 -7.39 -11.96
C VAL A 200 -7.33 -7.28 -13.42
N SER A 201 -8.64 -7.09 -13.62
CA SER A 201 -9.36 -6.89 -14.89
C SER A 201 -8.99 -5.62 -15.68
N LYS A 202 -7.88 -4.96 -15.33
CA LYS A 202 -7.39 -3.71 -15.94
C LYS A 202 -5.87 -3.65 -16.12
N GLU A 203 -5.12 -4.50 -15.42
CA GLU A 203 -3.65 -4.46 -15.46
C GLU A 203 -3.19 -5.47 -16.51
N THR A 204 -2.27 -5.06 -17.38
CA THR A 204 -1.80 -5.95 -18.44
C THR A 204 -1.01 -7.10 -17.83
N ARG A 205 -1.06 -8.28 -18.46
CA ARG A 205 -0.26 -9.44 -18.04
C ARG A 205 1.24 -9.09 -17.88
N GLU A 206 1.74 -8.17 -18.70
CA GLU A 206 3.13 -7.71 -18.64
C GLU A 206 3.43 -6.83 -17.42
N GLU A 207 2.50 -5.98 -16.98
CA GLU A 207 2.66 -5.20 -15.74
C GLU A 207 2.68 -6.11 -14.51
N SER A 208 1.77 -7.08 -14.45
CA SER A 208 1.76 -8.13 -13.42
C SER A 208 3.07 -8.92 -13.40
N LYS A 209 3.57 -9.28 -14.57
CA LYS A 209 4.85 -9.99 -14.74
C LYS A 209 6.02 -9.14 -14.27
N LYS A 210 6.09 -7.86 -14.65
CA LYS A 210 7.14 -6.91 -14.22
C LYS A 210 7.15 -6.75 -12.70
N ARG A 211 5.98 -6.55 -12.09
CA ARG A 211 5.81 -6.38 -10.65
C ARG A 211 6.14 -7.67 -9.89
N MET A 212 5.74 -8.83 -10.39
CA MET A 212 6.15 -10.11 -9.80
C MET A 212 7.67 -10.30 -9.89
N LYS A 213 8.27 -9.96 -11.04
CA LYS A 213 9.71 -10.07 -11.27
C LYS A 213 10.52 -9.22 -10.30
N SER A 214 10.08 -8.02 -9.93
CA SER A 214 10.78 -7.18 -8.94
C SER A 214 10.84 -7.77 -7.54
N HIS A 215 9.96 -8.72 -7.22
CA HIS A 215 9.93 -9.42 -5.94
C HIS A 215 10.48 -10.85 -6.02
N MET A 216 10.96 -11.28 -7.19
CA MET A 216 11.31 -12.68 -7.45
C MET A 216 12.42 -13.19 -6.53
N GLY A 217 13.51 -12.44 -6.36
CA GLY A 217 14.61 -12.86 -5.49
C GLY A 217 14.18 -13.08 -4.03
N LYS A 218 13.34 -12.18 -3.50
CA LYS A 218 12.76 -12.29 -2.15
C LYS A 218 11.82 -13.50 -2.06
N LEU A 219 11.03 -13.75 -3.10
CA LEU A 219 10.10 -14.90 -3.15
C LEU A 219 10.84 -16.23 -3.23
N SER A 220 11.88 -16.33 -4.06
CA SER A 220 12.75 -17.52 -4.14
C SER A 220 13.44 -17.78 -2.81
N CYS A 221 13.99 -16.74 -2.16
CA CYS A 221 14.59 -16.85 -0.85
C CYS A 221 13.59 -17.34 0.22
N LEU A 222 12.36 -16.81 0.23
CA LEU A 222 11.30 -17.28 1.11
C LEU A 222 11.00 -18.77 0.89
N VAL A 223 10.87 -19.22 -0.37
CA VAL A 223 10.61 -20.63 -0.66
C VAL A 223 11.78 -21.52 -0.20
N LYS A 224 13.02 -21.13 -0.50
CA LYS A 224 14.23 -21.82 -0.05
C LYS A 224 14.22 -22.00 1.48
N GLU A 225 14.01 -20.93 2.23
CA GLU A 225 13.99 -20.99 3.70
C GLU A 225 12.85 -21.86 4.24
N LEU A 226 11.70 -21.91 3.57
CA LEU A 226 10.57 -22.73 4.01
C LEU A 226 10.80 -24.24 3.78
N VAL A 227 11.53 -24.60 2.73
CA VAL A 227 11.82 -26.01 2.42
C VAL A 227 13.05 -26.53 3.18
N GLU A 228 14.01 -25.66 3.52
CA GLU A 228 15.16 -26.02 4.35
C GLU A 228 14.75 -26.21 5.83
N ASN A 229 13.85 -25.36 6.32
CA ASN A 229 13.33 -25.45 7.69
C ASN A 229 12.10 -26.37 7.77
N VAL A 230 12.24 -27.63 7.37
CA VAL A 230 11.15 -28.60 7.36
C VAL A 230 10.55 -28.74 8.76
N HIS A 231 9.33 -28.23 8.94
CA HIS A 231 8.67 -28.29 10.23
C HIS A 231 8.32 -29.73 10.62
N GLU A 232 8.58 -30.10 11.87
CA GLU A 232 8.26 -31.43 12.44
C GLU A 232 6.78 -31.81 12.28
N LYS A 233 5.87 -30.83 12.42
CA LYS A 233 4.42 -31.07 12.38
C LYS A 233 3.92 -31.20 10.95
N GLN A 234 3.32 -32.36 10.61
CA GLN A 234 2.74 -32.65 9.29
C GLN A 234 1.79 -31.56 8.79
N VAL A 235 0.90 -31.03 9.65
CA VAL A 235 -0.05 -29.96 9.28
C VAL A 235 0.67 -28.69 8.77
N ARG A 236 1.86 -28.39 9.31
CA ARG A 236 2.66 -27.25 8.83
C ARG A 236 3.35 -27.56 7.51
N ARG A 237 3.90 -28.77 7.35
CA ARG A 237 4.47 -29.25 6.07
C ARG A 237 3.43 -29.17 4.94
N ALA A 238 2.20 -29.61 5.19
CA ALA A 238 1.11 -29.53 4.22
C ALA A 238 0.78 -28.08 3.83
N LYS A 239 0.82 -27.13 4.78
CA LYS A 239 0.64 -25.70 4.49
C LYS A 239 1.76 -25.12 3.63
N VAL A 240 3.01 -25.48 3.93
CA VAL A 240 4.18 -25.08 3.12
C VAL A 240 4.06 -25.64 1.71
N ARG A 241 3.78 -26.95 1.57
CA ARG A 241 3.58 -27.59 0.26
C ARG A 241 2.47 -26.92 -0.54
N LYS A 242 1.32 -26.63 0.08
CA LYS A 242 0.20 -25.92 -0.56
C LYS A 242 0.58 -24.49 -0.98
N PHE A 243 1.35 -23.79 -0.17
CA PHE A 243 1.86 -22.47 -0.50
C PHE A 243 2.82 -22.52 -1.70
N CYS A 244 3.82 -23.40 -1.68
CA CYS A 244 4.78 -23.57 -2.78
C CYS A 244 4.07 -23.94 -4.08
N GLY A 245 3.11 -24.87 -4.05
CA GLY A 245 2.34 -25.22 -5.25
C GLY A 245 1.57 -24.03 -5.85
N ARG A 246 1.06 -23.13 -5.00
CA ARG A 246 0.43 -21.88 -5.46
C ARG A 246 1.45 -20.91 -6.07
N VAL A 247 2.63 -20.78 -5.47
CA VAL A 247 3.74 -19.98 -6.03
C VAL A 247 4.09 -20.50 -7.41
N PHE A 248 4.33 -21.81 -7.54
CA PHE A 248 4.73 -22.44 -8.79
C PHE A 248 3.70 -22.23 -9.89
N LYS A 249 2.42 -22.47 -9.60
CA LYS A 249 1.32 -22.19 -10.54
C LYS A 249 1.34 -20.74 -11.05
N ILE A 250 1.53 -19.78 -10.16
CA ILE A 250 1.53 -18.35 -10.51
C ILE A 250 2.78 -17.98 -11.32
N VAL A 251 3.96 -18.41 -10.89
CA VAL A 251 5.23 -18.17 -11.57
C VAL A 251 5.20 -18.76 -12.99
N SER A 252 4.72 -19.99 -13.16
CA SER A 252 4.53 -20.60 -14.47
C SER A 252 3.55 -19.83 -15.34
N SER A 253 2.39 -19.42 -14.77
CA SER A 253 1.38 -18.65 -15.52
C SER A 253 1.91 -17.30 -16.04
N LEU A 254 2.88 -16.70 -15.34
CA LEU A 254 3.53 -15.46 -15.73
C LEU A 254 4.81 -15.67 -16.57
N ARG A 255 5.17 -16.92 -16.90
CA ARG A 255 6.40 -17.30 -17.60
C ARG A 255 7.65 -16.76 -16.89
N LEU A 256 7.68 -16.89 -15.57
CA LEU A 256 8.77 -16.42 -14.70
C LEU A 256 9.60 -17.56 -14.11
N THR A 257 9.38 -18.81 -14.52
CA THR A 257 10.04 -20.02 -14.01
C THR A 257 11.56 -19.89 -13.99
N LYS A 258 12.17 -19.52 -15.12
CA LYS A 258 13.63 -19.31 -15.24
C LYS A 258 14.18 -18.31 -14.21
N SER A 259 13.48 -17.19 -14.01
CA SER A 259 13.88 -16.18 -13.02
C SER A 259 13.73 -16.69 -11.59
N PHE A 260 12.69 -17.46 -11.32
CA PHE A 260 12.45 -18.06 -10.01
C PHE A 260 13.48 -19.14 -9.67
N LEU A 261 13.78 -20.06 -10.59
CA LEU A 261 14.77 -21.12 -10.42
C LEU A 261 16.19 -20.55 -10.27
N LYS A 262 16.52 -19.50 -11.03
CA LYS A 262 17.79 -18.76 -10.84
C LYS A 262 17.87 -18.16 -9.43
N GLY A 263 16.78 -17.58 -8.93
CA GLY A 263 16.71 -17.01 -7.59
C GLY A 263 16.80 -18.05 -6.46
N LEU A 264 16.41 -19.30 -6.70
CA LEU A 264 16.55 -20.38 -5.72
C LEU A 264 18.02 -20.82 -5.57
N GLY A 265 18.78 -20.78 -6.66
CA GLY A 265 20.12 -21.35 -6.75
C GLY A 265 20.14 -22.87 -6.61
N PRO A 266 21.29 -23.53 -6.82
CA PRO A 266 21.38 -24.99 -6.81
C PRO A 266 20.89 -25.64 -5.50
N ASP A 267 21.24 -25.06 -4.36
CA ASP A 267 20.81 -25.57 -3.04
C ASP A 267 19.31 -25.47 -2.84
N GLY A 268 18.72 -24.32 -3.19
CA GLY A 268 17.28 -24.11 -3.06
C GLY A 268 16.47 -25.01 -3.98
N GLN A 269 17.01 -25.30 -5.18
CA GLN A 269 16.39 -26.26 -6.10
C GLN A 269 16.44 -27.69 -5.54
N ARG A 270 17.61 -28.17 -5.06
CA ARG A 270 17.72 -29.48 -4.39
C ARG A 270 16.79 -29.59 -3.19
N GLY A 271 16.73 -28.56 -2.34
CA GLY A 271 15.82 -28.52 -1.20
C GLY A 271 14.35 -28.62 -1.63
N CYS A 272 13.97 -27.97 -2.73
CA CYS A 272 12.63 -28.09 -3.29
C CYS A 272 12.35 -29.48 -3.86
N GLU A 273 13.29 -30.11 -4.55
CA GLU A 273 13.17 -31.49 -5.05
C GLU A 273 12.93 -32.46 -3.90
N THR A 274 13.77 -32.42 -2.87
CA THR A 274 13.66 -33.30 -1.69
C THR A 274 12.35 -33.06 -0.91
N ALA A 275 11.95 -31.80 -0.69
CA ALA A 275 10.81 -31.48 0.16
C ALA A 275 9.45 -31.50 -0.56
N LEU A 276 9.42 -31.23 -1.86
CA LEU A 276 8.18 -31.06 -2.64
C LEU A 276 8.01 -32.14 -3.72
N GLY A 277 9.07 -32.84 -4.13
CA GLY A 277 9.05 -33.92 -5.12
C GLY A 277 8.44 -33.46 -6.44
N ASP A 278 7.50 -34.26 -6.96
CA ASP A 278 6.82 -34.03 -8.25
C ASP A 278 6.26 -32.62 -8.42
N LEU A 279 5.83 -31.98 -7.32
CA LEU A 279 5.31 -30.62 -7.38
C LEU A 279 6.34 -29.62 -7.92
N PHE A 280 7.62 -29.81 -7.58
CA PHE A 280 8.71 -28.97 -8.07
C PHE A 280 9.26 -29.46 -9.42
N LEU A 281 9.29 -30.78 -9.65
CA LEU A 281 9.70 -31.33 -10.96
C LEU A 281 8.77 -30.84 -12.08
N ASN A 282 7.46 -30.81 -11.84
CA ASN A 282 6.48 -30.27 -12.79
C ASN A 282 6.73 -28.79 -13.13
N LEU A 283 7.21 -28.00 -12.15
CA LEU A 283 7.60 -26.61 -12.39
C LEU A 283 8.81 -26.53 -13.34
N LYS A 284 9.85 -27.35 -13.09
CA LYS A 284 11.04 -27.42 -13.95
C LYS A 284 10.70 -27.82 -15.37
N ASN A 285 9.82 -28.79 -15.55
CA ASN A 285 9.39 -29.26 -16.87
C ASN A 285 8.50 -28.25 -17.61
N THR A 286 8.12 -27.13 -16.98
CA THR A 286 7.45 -26.01 -17.68
C THR A 286 8.47 -25.03 -18.30
N GLU A 287 9.78 -25.33 -18.25
CA GLU A 287 10.84 -24.50 -18.87
C GLU A 287 11.05 -24.77 -20.36
N ASP A 288 10.42 -25.84 -20.87
CA ASP A 288 10.32 -26.21 -22.29
C ASP A 288 9.08 -25.56 -22.94
#